data_AF-A0A1Q7QRM6-F1
#
_entry.id   AF-A0A1Q7QRM6-F1
#
_cell.length_a   1.000
_cell.length_b   1.000
_cell.length_c   1.000
_cell.angle_alpha   90.00
_cell.angle_beta   90.00
_cell.angle_gamma   90.00
#
_symmetry.space_group_name_H-M   'P 1'
#
loop_
_entity.id
_entity.type
_entity.pdbx_description
1 polymer ?
#
loop_
_entity_poly.entity_id
_entity_poly.type
_entity_poly.pdbx_seq_one_letter_code
_entity_poly.pdbx_strand_id
1 'polypeptide(L)'
;MTQQAPPARPAFAPPRPWFSSARFLVLLVGLLIVYAYGWRVTKINLSELLIGTKFVRPFVVDLFRPDVASRGVERQEVQLGMSVDAAVAPEEMVPPPGGPQLLVPSRVTAVGAHLLVSGQGFRPNATGTLFWVNPIGNPQQVATFRTDAQGAFAATITVPEVFRGPESGPRGAQQRLLARVTWEAGPLRPSRTLLLVGEKIIETVFLALMGTTIAIVAAVPLSFLGAKNLTAKNPVGTTVYYLTRTFFNVMRSIEPLILAIVFTVWVGLGPFAGVLALALHSVAALGKLYSEQIESIEPGPIEAIAATGASALQVVRYAVVPQVIPPFIAFTIYRWDTNVRMSTVIGFVGGGGIGFILQQYINLLQYRQAATAVWAIALVVAALDYLSAVVRERVV
;
A
#
# COMPACT_ATOMS: atom_id res chain seq x y z
N MET A 1 27.36 -22.93 -88.10
CA MET A 1 26.91 -23.12 -86.71
C MET A 1 27.91 -22.48 -85.78
N THR A 2 27.58 -21.33 -85.18
CA THR A 2 27.97 -20.95 -83.81
C THR A 2 27.33 -19.61 -83.47
N GLN A 3 26.22 -19.65 -82.73
CA GLN A 3 25.63 -18.48 -82.08
C GLN A 3 26.59 -17.98 -80.99
N GLN A 4 26.99 -16.71 -81.04
CA GLN A 4 27.63 -16.03 -79.91
C GLN A 4 26.56 -15.65 -78.88
N ALA A 5 26.71 -16.15 -77.66
CA ALA A 5 25.85 -15.81 -76.53
C ALA A 5 26.07 -14.36 -76.07
N PRO A 6 25.02 -13.65 -75.59
CA PRO A 6 25.14 -12.28 -75.13
C PRO A 6 25.92 -12.18 -73.81
N PRO A 7 26.58 -11.04 -73.51
CA PRO A 7 27.40 -10.89 -72.31
C PRO A 7 26.55 -10.93 -71.03
N ALA A 8 27.05 -11.65 -70.02
CA ALA A 8 26.41 -11.79 -68.73
C ALA A 8 26.31 -10.43 -68.00
N ARG A 9 25.13 -10.13 -67.44
CA ARG A 9 24.90 -8.92 -66.64
C ARG A 9 25.76 -8.96 -65.35
N PRO A 10 26.31 -7.81 -64.89
CA PRO A 10 27.10 -7.78 -63.66
C PRO A 10 26.23 -8.16 -62.46
N ALA A 11 26.76 -9.06 -61.62
CA ALA A 11 26.11 -9.46 -60.37
C ALA A 11 26.11 -8.28 -59.39
N PHE A 12 24.92 -7.90 -58.90
CA PHE A 12 24.81 -6.91 -57.82
C PHE A 12 25.48 -7.45 -56.56
N ALA A 13 26.46 -6.71 -56.02
CA ALA A 13 27.06 -7.04 -54.73
C ALA A 13 25.99 -6.96 -53.63
N PRO A 14 25.96 -7.92 -52.67
CA PRO A 14 24.99 -7.88 -51.58
C PRO A 14 25.21 -6.60 -50.75
N PRO A 15 24.13 -5.92 -50.31
CA PRO A 15 24.26 -4.70 -49.52
C PRO A 15 25.05 -5.00 -48.23
N ARG A 16 26.03 -4.14 -47.92
CA ARG A 16 26.81 -4.26 -46.68
C ARG A 16 25.86 -4.22 -45.48
N PRO A 17 26.02 -5.12 -44.49
CA PRO A 17 25.18 -5.11 -43.31
C PRO A 17 25.26 -3.76 -42.60
N TRP A 18 24.12 -3.20 -42.22
CA TRP A 18 24.01 -1.85 -41.64
C TRP A 18 24.88 -1.65 -40.38
N PHE A 19 25.16 -2.73 -39.65
CA PHE A 19 26.04 -2.78 -38.47
C PHE A 19 27.55 -2.82 -38.78
N SER A 20 27.97 -3.06 -40.03
CA SER A 20 29.40 -3.03 -40.40
C SER A 20 29.91 -1.62 -40.73
N SER A 21 29.10 -0.58 -40.50
CA SER A 21 29.50 0.80 -40.73
C SER A 21 30.29 1.34 -39.53
N ALA A 22 31.37 2.08 -39.79
CA ALA A 22 32.15 2.73 -38.73
C ALA A 22 31.30 3.64 -37.83
N ARG A 23 30.24 4.24 -38.40
CA ARG A 23 29.25 5.06 -37.67
C ARG A 23 28.47 4.24 -36.64
N PHE A 24 28.06 3.02 -36.97
CA PHE A 24 27.40 2.12 -36.03
C PHE A 24 28.33 1.74 -34.88
N LEU A 25 29.60 1.46 -35.18
CA LEU A 25 30.58 1.11 -34.15
C LEU A 25 30.84 2.28 -33.18
N VAL A 26 30.94 3.51 -33.69
CA VAL A 26 31.07 4.72 -32.87
C VAL A 26 29.83 4.96 -32.00
N LEU A 27 28.63 4.79 -32.55
CA LEU A 27 27.38 4.90 -31.78
C LEU A 27 27.29 3.82 -30.69
N LEU A 28 27.67 2.58 -31.00
CA LEU A 28 27.67 1.47 -30.04
C LEU A 28 28.67 1.73 -28.91
N VAL A 29 29.88 2.17 -29.22
CA VAL A 29 30.89 2.52 -28.21
C VAL A 29 30.41 3.70 -27.36
N GLY A 30 29.81 4.73 -27.97
CA GLY A 30 29.21 5.85 -27.24
C GLY A 30 28.10 5.39 -26.29
N LEU A 31 27.20 4.52 -26.75
CA LEU A 31 26.14 3.93 -25.93
C LEU A 31 26.72 3.11 -24.78
N LEU A 32 27.74 2.29 -25.04
CA LEU A 32 28.43 1.50 -24.02
C LEU A 32 29.12 2.38 -22.97
N ILE A 33 29.72 3.51 -23.37
CA ILE A 33 30.30 4.49 -22.44
C ILE A 33 29.21 5.10 -21.57
N VAL A 34 28.07 5.50 -22.16
CA VAL A 34 26.93 6.03 -21.40
C VAL A 34 26.39 4.98 -20.42
N TYR A 35 26.27 3.73 -20.83
CA TYR A 35 25.84 2.63 -19.95
C TYR A 35 26.86 2.33 -18.85
N ALA A 36 28.16 2.32 -19.16
CA ALA A 36 29.21 2.11 -18.17
C ALA A 36 29.29 3.26 -17.16
N TYR A 37 29.14 4.51 -17.64
CA TYR A 37 29.03 5.67 -16.78
C TYR A 37 27.77 5.59 -15.91
N GLY A 38 26.63 5.23 -16.51
CA GLY A 38 25.38 4.97 -15.81
C GLY A 38 25.54 3.92 -14.72
N TRP A 39 26.19 2.79 -15.00
CA TRP A 39 26.48 1.73 -14.05
C TRP A 39 27.31 2.21 -12.85
N ARG A 40 28.31 3.05 -13.13
CA ARG A 40 29.16 3.65 -12.10
C ARG A 40 28.40 4.67 -11.25
N VAL A 41 27.62 5.56 -11.88
CA VAL A 41 26.84 6.59 -11.18
C VAL A 41 25.75 5.97 -10.32
N THR A 42 25.10 4.91 -10.82
CA THR A 42 24.07 4.14 -10.11
C THR A 42 24.64 3.13 -9.09
N LYS A 43 25.96 2.97 -9.04
CA LYS A 43 26.68 2.09 -8.11
C LYS A 43 26.13 0.65 -8.09
N ILE A 44 25.79 0.09 -9.25
CA ILE A 44 25.19 -1.25 -9.32
C ILE A 44 26.22 -2.29 -8.87
N ASN A 45 25.90 -2.99 -7.78
CA ASN A 45 26.74 -4.04 -7.19
C ASN A 45 25.97 -5.36 -7.12
N LEU A 46 26.30 -6.31 -8.01
CA LEU A 46 25.65 -7.62 -8.06
C LEU A 46 25.97 -8.50 -6.84
N SER A 47 27.06 -8.24 -6.12
CA SER A 47 27.42 -9.03 -4.94
C SER A 47 26.52 -8.75 -3.73
N GLU A 48 26.09 -7.50 -3.55
CA GLU A 48 25.15 -7.11 -2.49
C GLU A 48 23.78 -7.77 -2.67
N LEU A 49 23.35 -7.98 -3.93
CA LEU A 49 22.12 -8.70 -4.24
C LEU A 49 22.11 -10.13 -3.66
N LEU A 50 23.24 -10.84 -3.74
CA LEU A 50 23.38 -12.21 -3.25
C LEU A 50 23.51 -12.28 -1.72
N ILE A 51 24.27 -11.36 -1.13
CA ILE A 51 24.51 -11.33 0.34
C ILE A 51 23.25 -10.88 1.10
N GLY A 52 22.50 -9.92 0.54
CA GLY A 52 21.27 -9.37 1.13
C GLY A 52 20.10 -10.37 1.23
N THR A 53 20.12 -11.46 0.46
CA THR A 53 19.04 -12.46 0.39
C THR A 53 18.67 -13.05 1.75
N LYS A 54 19.65 -13.25 2.64
CA LYS A 54 19.42 -13.83 3.98
C LYS A 54 18.56 -12.92 4.87
N PHE A 55 18.72 -11.61 4.74
CA PHE A 55 17.94 -10.62 5.47
C PHE A 55 16.55 -10.44 4.88
N VAL A 56 16.41 -10.63 3.56
CA VAL A 56 15.13 -10.44 2.85
C VAL A 56 14.18 -11.64 3.01
N ARG A 57 14.73 -12.83 3.23
CA ARG A 57 13.98 -14.10 3.27
C ARG A 57 12.77 -14.07 4.23
N PRO A 58 12.84 -13.59 5.48
CA PRO A 58 11.68 -13.55 6.37
C PRO A 58 10.56 -12.67 5.83
N PHE A 59 10.88 -11.52 5.25
CA PHE A 59 9.89 -10.60 4.67
C PHE A 59 9.18 -11.24 3.46
N VAL A 60 9.93 -11.92 2.60
CA VAL A 60 9.35 -12.60 1.43
C VAL A 60 8.46 -13.75 1.87
N VAL A 61 8.85 -14.52 2.88
CA VAL A 61 8.00 -15.61 3.42
C VAL A 61 6.71 -15.06 4.02
N ASP A 62 6.77 -13.97 4.77
CA ASP A 62 5.59 -13.35 5.38
C ASP A 62 4.67 -12.70 4.33
N LEU A 63 5.19 -12.28 3.18
CA LEU A 63 4.40 -11.81 2.03
C LEU A 63 3.43 -12.88 1.50
N PHE A 64 3.79 -14.16 1.63
CA PHE A 64 2.94 -15.30 1.25
C PHE A 64 2.06 -15.82 2.40
N ARG A 65 2.07 -15.16 3.57
CA ARG A 65 1.27 -15.53 4.75
C ARG A 65 0.42 -14.36 5.25
N PRO A 66 -0.50 -13.84 4.40
CA PRO A 66 -1.30 -12.68 4.76
C PRO A 66 -2.17 -12.97 6.00
N ASP A 67 -2.30 -11.96 6.86
CA ASP A 67 -3.22 -12.00 7.99
C ASP A 67 -4.66 -11.75 7.51
N VAL A 68 -5.33 -12.82 7.06
CA VAL A 68 -6.71 -12.77 6.53
C VAL A 68 -7.77 -13.30 7.49
N ALA A 69 -7.42 -14.28 8.32
CA ALA A 69 -8.34 -14.92 9.23
C ALA A 69 -7.66 -15.15 10.58
N SER A 70 -8.40 -14.88 11.65
CA SER A 70 -7.99 -15.17 13.01
C SER A 70 -9.08 -15.93 13.76
N ARG A 71 -8.66 -16.67 14.78
CA ARG A 71 -9.58 -17.25 15.77
C ARG A 71 -9.69 -16.31 16.97
N GLY A 72 -10.81 -16.37 17.68
CA GLY A 72 -10.95 -15.65 18.94
C GLY A 72 -9.87 -16.13 19.91
N VAL A 73 -9.35 -15.23 20.75
CA VAL A 73 -8.44 -15.64 21.82
C VAL A 73 -9.22 -15.64 23.11
N GLU A 74 -9.44 -16.84 23.66
CA GLU A 74 -9.91 -16.97 25.03
C GLU A 74 -8.72 -16.99 25.98
N ARG A 75 -8.93 -16.44 27.17
CA ARG A 75 -7.89 -16.33 28.20
C ARG A 75 -8.45 -16.86 29.51
N GLN A 76 -7.62 -17.64 30.19
CA GLN A 76 -7.86 -18.11 31.54
C GLN A 76 -6.74 -17.55 32.42
N GLU A 77 -7.13 -16.75 33.42
CA GLU A 77 -6.20 -16.11 34.35
C GLU A 77 -6.49 -16.58 35.77
N VAL A 78 -5.43 -16.92 36.50
CA VAL A 78 -5.48 -17.23 37.93
C VAL A 78 -4.47 -16.38 38.64
N GLN A 79 -4.88 -15.76 39.73
CA GLN A 79 -4.01 -14.96 40.58
C GLN A 79 -3.88 -15.63 41.95
N LEU A 80 -2.68 -15.55 42.51
CA LEU A 80 -2.38 -16.03 43.85
C LEU A 80 -1.63 -14.94 44.61
N GLY A 81 -2.10 -14.63 45.81
CA GLY A 81 -1.45 -13.66 46.69
C GLY A 81 -0.11 -14.21 47.17
N MET A 82 0.95 -13.44 46.97
CA MET A 82 2.31 -13.74 47.40
C MET A 82 2.81 -12.60 48.29
N SER A 83 3.57 -12.97 49.31
CA SER A 83 4.32 -12.01 50.12
C SER A 83 5.81 -12.30 50.02
N VAL A 84 6.60 -11.23 49.93
CA VAL A 84 8.07 -11.31 49.96
C VAL A 84 8.62 -10.93 51.34
N ASP A 85 7.74 -10.47 52.23
CA ASP A 85 8.04 -10.10 53.61
C ASP A 85 7.28 -11.03 54.56
N ALA A 86 8.02 -11.73 55.42
CA ALA A 86 7.43 -12.62 56.41
C ALA A 86 6.54 -11.88 57.43
N ALA A 87 6.72 -10.56 57.58
CA ALA A 87 5.88 -9.73 58.44
C ALA A 87 4.50 -9.42 57.83
N VAL A 88 4.29 -9.68 56.54
CA VAL A 88 3.03 -9.39 55.84
C VAL A 88 2.38 -10.68 55.36
N ALA A 89 1.16 -10.93 55.84
CA ALA A 89 0.36 -12.06 55.40
C ALA A 89 -0.03 -11.89 53.92
N PRO A 90 0.09 -12.96 53.10
CA PRO A 90 -0.38 -12.94 51.71
C PRO A 90 -1.88 -12.66 51.64
N GLU A 91 -2.31 -11.92 50.62
CA GLU A 91 -3.72 -11.67 50.33
C GLU A 91 -4.45 -13.01 50.11
N GLU A 92 -5.54 -13.24 50.85
CA GLU A 92 -6.35 -14.43 50.69
C GLU A 92 -7.36 -14.22 49.55
N MET A 93 -7.03 -14.80 48.38
CA MET A 93 -7.94 -14.83 47.24
C MET A 93 -8.76 -16.11 47.29
N VAL A 94 -10.09 -15.97 47.28
CA VAL A 94 -11.00 -17.12 47.14
C VAL A 94 -10.90 -17.61 45.69
N PRO A 95 -10.38 -18.83 45.43
CA PRO A 95 -10.36 -19.36 44.09
C PRO A 95 -11.80 -19.63 43.61
N PRO A 96 -12.12 -19.41 42.33
CA PRO A 96 -13.43 -19.74 41.79
C PRO A 96 -13.72 -21.25 41.98
N PRO A 97 -14.91 -21.63 42.50
CA PRO A 97 -15.23 -23.03 42.78
C PRO A 97 -15.22 -23.85 41.48
N GLY A 98 -14.46 -24.94 41.46
CA GLY A 98 -14.26 -25.79 40.28
C GLY A 98 -13.38 -25.18 39.18
N GLY A 99 -12.75 -24.03 39.44
CA GLY A 99 -11.87 -23.32 38.51
C GLY A 99 -10.39 -23.73 38.61
N PRO A 100 -9.55 -23.18 37.72
CA PRO A 100 -8.10 -23.38 37.73
C PRO A 100 -7.47 -22.85 39.03
N GLN A 101 -6.46 -23.55 39.54
CA GLN A 101 -5.80 -23.23 40.80
C GLN A 101 -4.28 -23.23 40.67
N LEU A 102 -3.63 -22.35 41.44
CA LEU A 102 -2.19 -22.31 41.59
C LEU A 102 -1.79 -22.84 42.97
N LEU A 103 -0.81 -23.74 42.96
CA LEU A 103 -0.23 -24.38 44.12
C LEU A 103 1.25 -24.00 44.21
N VAL A 104 1.62 -23.42 45.34
CA VAL A 104 3.01 -23.06 45.66
C VAL A 104 3.37 -23.63 47.03
N PRO A 105 4.63 -24.10 47.23
CA PRO A 105 5.08 -24.64 48.51
C PRO A 105 4.98 -23.65 49.68
N SER A 106 5.24 -22.37 49.40
CA SER A 106 5.09 -21.28 50.37
C SER A 106 4.61 -20.03 49.66
N ARG A 107 3.63 -19.33 50.25
CA ARG A 107 3.15 -18.02 49.79
C ARG A 107 4.02 -16.87 50.30
N VAL A 108 4.90 -17.14 51.26
CA VAL A 108 5.92 -16.22 51.76
C VAL A 108 7.27 -16.66 51.21
N THR A 109 7.96 -15.80 50.47
CA THR A 109 9.23 -16.15 49.81
C THR A 109 10.24 -15.00 49.88
N ALA A 110 11.49 -15.25 49.51
CA ALA A 110 12.53 -14.23 49.46
C ALA A 110 12.81 -13.80 48.01
N VAL A 111 13.28 -12.57 47.85
CA VAL A 111 13.78 -12.07 46.55
C VAL A 111 14.90 -12.97 46.04
N GLY A 112 14.88 -13.31 44.75
CA GLY A 112 15.87 -14.20 44.13
C GLY A 112 15.69 -15.69 44.44
N ALA A 113 14.72 -16.08 45.28
CA ALA A 113 14.46 -17.48 45.55
C ALA A 113 13.86 -18.20 44.33
N HIS A 114 14.21 -19.47 44.15
CA HIS A 114 13.58 -20.34 43.18
C HIS A 114 12.34 -20.98 43.79
N LEU A 115 11.17 -20.73 43.20
CA LEU A 115 9.89 -21.24 43.66
C LEU A 115 9.30 -22.19 42.61
N LEU A 116 8.98 -23.42 43.03
CA LEU A 116 8.23 -24.35 42.20
C LEU A 116 6.75 -23.94 42.21
N VAL A 117 6.23 -23.52 41.08
CA VAL A 117 4.82 -23.18 40.88
C VAL A 117 4.17 -24.33 40.14
N SER A 118 3.14 -24.91 40.75
CA SER A 118 2.29 -25.91 40.09
C SER A 118 0.91 -25.33 39.83
N GLY A 119 0.27 -25.73 38.74
CA GLY A 119 -1.10 -25.35 38.44
C GLY A 119 -1.94 -26.55 38.06
N GLN A 120 -3.24 -26.50 38.36
CA GLN A 120 -4.22 -27.53 38.01
C GLN A 120 -5.51 -26.88 37.48
N GLY A 121 -6.28 -27.61 36.67
CA GLY A 121 -7.56 -27.13 36.13
C GLY A 121 -7.42 -26.07 35.01
N PHE A 122 -6.23 -25.89 34.46
CA PHE A 122 -6.01 -25.05 33.28
C PHE A 122 -6.44 -25.78 32.00
N ARG A 123 -6.61 -25.03 30.90
CA ARG A 123 -6.89 -25.63 29.59
C ARG A 123 -5.82 -26.70 29.25
N PRO A 124 -6.20 -27.93 28.86
CA PRO A 124 -5.25 -28.96 28.44
C PRO A 124 -4.45 -28.58 27.20
N ASN A 125 -3.18 -29.01 27.13
CA ASN A 125 -2.27 -28.82 25.98
C ASN A 125 -2.11 -27.37 25.52
N ALA A 126 -2.22 -26.41 26.43
CA ALA A 126 -2.15 -24.99 26.14
C ALA A 126 -0.84 -24.39 26.66
N THR A 127 -0.33 -23.38 25.96
CA THR A 127 0.83 -22.61 26.39
C THR A 127 0.37 -21.44 27.25
N GLY A 128 1.04 -21.26 28.38
CA GLY A 128 0.78 -20.17 29.32
C GLY A 128 2.05 -19.45 29.76
N THR A 129 1.84 -18.31 30.40
CA THR A 129 2.90 -17.45 30.93
C THR A 129 2.61 -17.13 32.38
N LEU A 130 3.63 -17.24 33.22
CA LEU A 130 3.61 -16.79 34.61
C LEU A 130 4.11 -15.34 34.67
N PHE A 131 3.35 -14.51 35.35
CA PHE A 131 3.65 -13.12 35.62
C PHE A 131 3.74 -12.90 37.13
N TRP A 132 4.74 -12.16 37.55
CA TRP A 132 4.84 -11.60 38.89
C TRP A 132 4.33 -10.16 38.84
N VAL A 133 3.21 -9.90 39.52
CA VAL A 133 2.56 -8.59 39.54
C VAL A 133 3.01 -7.85 40.79
N ASN A 134 3.62 -6.69 40.57
CA ASN A 134 4.07 -5.83 41.67
C ASN A 134 2.87 -5.17 42.37
N PRO A 135 3.08 -4.50 43.52
CA PRO A 135 1.99 -3.84 44.26
C PRO A 135 1.32 -2.68 43.52
N ILE A 136 1.98 -2.15 42.50
CA ILE A 136 1.45 -1.08 41.63
C ILE A 136 0.62 -1.67 40.47
N GLY A 137 0.57 -3.00 40.34
CA GLY A 137 -0.23 -3.71 39.34
C GLY A 137 0.49 -4.01 38.02
N ASN A 138 1.81 -3.76 37.93
CA ASN A 138 2.60 -4.04 36.73
C ASN A 138 3.00 -5.52 36.67
N PRO A 139 2.58 -6.29 35.64
CA PRO A 139 2.96 -7.69 35.48
C PRO A 139 4.34 -7.82 34.83
N GLN A 140 5.26 -8.51 35.50
CA GLN A 140 6.55 -8.91 34.95
C GLN A 140 6.54 -10.40 34.59
N GLN A 141 6.87 -10.74 33.35
CA GLN A 141 6.97 -12.15 32.95
C GLN A 141 8.13 -12.85 33.66
N VAL A 142 7.85 -13.97 34.34
CA VAL A 142 8.85 -14.73 35.12
C VAL A 142 9.13 -16.13 34.56
N ALA A 143 8.16 -16.75 33.88
CA ALA A 143 8.35 -18.02 33.20
C ALA A 143 7.28 -18.27 32.13
N THR A 144 7.54 -19.22 31.24
CA THR A 144 6.54 -19.80 30.33
C THR A 144 6.35 -21.27 30.68
N PHE A 145 5.12 -21.78 30.52
CA PHE A 145 4.78 -23.17 30.81
C PHE A 145 3.85 -23.73 29.74
N ARG A 146 3.76 -25.05 29.70
CA ARG A 146 2.80 -25.77 28.87
C ARG A 146 2.04 -26.75 29.76
N THR A 147 0.72 -26.76 29.64
CA THR A 147 -0.13 -27.69 30.38
C THR A 147 -0.15 -29.06 29.72
N ASP A 148 -0.28 -30.10 30.53
CA ASP A 148 -0.44 -31.48 30.07
C ASP A 148 -1.89 -31.77 29.59
N ALA A 149 -2.18 -33.04 29.32
CA ALA A 149 -3.50 -33.48 28.87
C ALA A 149 -4.60 -33.34 29.95
N GLN A 150 -4.20 -33.20 31.21
CA GLN A 150 -5.07 -33.03 32.37
C GLN A 150 -5.20 -31.55 32.78
N GLY A 151 -4.49 -30.64 32.10
CA GLY A 151 -4.51 -29.22 32.42
C GLY A 151 -3.63 -28.84 33.60
N ALA A 152 -2.68 -29.69 33.97
CA ALA A 152 -1.70 -29.42 35.01
C ALA A 152 -0.36 -28.94 34.41
N PHE A 153 0.39 -28.18 35.20
CA PHE A 153 1.76 -27.79 34.87
C PHE A 153 2.60 -27.66 36.14
N ALA A 154 3.92 -27.76 35.99
CA ALA A 154 4.89 -27.39 37.01
C ALA A 154 6.00 -26.57 36.36
N ALA A 155 6.33 -25.41 36.93
CA ALA A 155 7.37 -24.52 36.44
C ALA A 155 8.11 -23.88 37.61
N THR A 156 9.43 -23.85 37.53
CA THR A 156 10.26 -23.14 38.51
C THR A 156 10.42 -21.69 38.08
N ILE A 157 10.07 -20.76 38.95
CA ILE A 157 10.26 -19.32 38.73
C ILE A 157 11.35 -18.79 39.64
N THR A 158 12.01 -17.70 39.23
CA THR A 158 12.88 -16.91 40.12
C THR A 158 12.13 -15.65 40.52
N VAL A 159 12.02 -15.39 41.83
CA VAL A 159 11.36 -14.18 42.34
C VAL A 159 12.17 -12.95 41.88
N PRO A 160 11.60 -12.02 41.09
CA PRO A 160 12.34 -10.91 40.49
C PRO A 160 13.04 -10.02 41.50
N GLU A 161 14.18 -9.43 41.15
CA GLU A 161 14.94 -8.51 42.02
C GLU A 161 14.46 -7.04 41.98
N VAL A 162 13.29 -6.73 41.40
CA VAL A 162 12.81 -5.35 41.12
C VAL A 162 12.53 -4.50 42.38
N PHE A 163 12.98 -4.97 43.55
CA PHE A 163 12.72 -4.44 44.89
C PHE A 163 13.83 -3.54 45.46
N ARG A 164 14.72 -2.99 44.62
CA ARG A 164 15.67 -1.93 45.06
C ARG A 164 15.35 -0.53 44.53
N GLY A 165 14.24 -0.34 43.81
CA GLY A 165 13.87 0.95 43.20
C GLY A 165 12.60 1.59 43.80
N PRO A 166 12.33 2.88 43.52
CA PRO A 166 11.16 3.63 44.04
C PRO A 166 9.78 3.05 43.63
N GLU A 167 9.76 2.13 42.65
CA GLU A 167 8.55 1.42 42.18
C GLU A 167 8.18 0.19 43.03
N SER A 168 8.95 -0.12 44.09
CA SER A 168 8.71 -1.27 44.96
C SER A 168 7.46 -1.14 45.85
N GLY A 169 6.79 0.02 45.84
CA GLY A 169 5.74 0.35 46.80
C GLY A 169 6.26 0.43 48.24
N PRO A 170 5.39 0.68 49.22
CA PRO A 170 5.75 0.64 50.64
C PRO A 170 6.35 -0.72 51.03
N ARG A 171 7.28 -0.75 51.99
CA ARG A 171 7.75 -2.02 52.58
C ARG A 171 6.52 -2.80 53.09
N GLY A 172 6.41 -4.07 52.69
CA GLY A 172 5.26 -4.91 53.02
C GLY A 172 4.08 -4.83 52.04
N ALA A 173 4.25 -4.25 50.84
CA ALA A 173 3.18 -4.20 49.86
C ALA A 173 2.91 -5.59 49.21
N GLN A 174 1.63 -5.95 49.14
CA GLN A 174 1.16 -7.25 48.65
C GLN A 174 1.45 -7.45 47.16
N GLN A 175 1.79 -8.68 46.78
CA GLN A 175 2.17 -9.03 45.42
C GLN A 175 1.32 -10.19 44.93
N ARG A 176 1.24 -10.38 43.62
CA ARG A 176 0.40 -11.43 43.04
C ARG A 176 1.17 -12.21 42.00
N LEU A 177 1.07 -13.53 42.08
CA LEU A 177 1.51 -14.43 41.02
C LEU A 177 0.31 -14.68 40.10
N LEU A 178 0.44 -14.30 38.82
CA LEU A 178 -0.60 -14.44 37.80
C LEU A 178 -0.19 -15.48 36.78
N ALA A 179 -0.97 -16.55 36.65
CA ALA A 179 -0.85 -17.50 35.55
C ALA A 179 -1.88 -17.17 34.48
N ARG A 180 -1.42 -16.94 33.26
CA ARG A 180 -2.28 -16.65 32.10
C ARG A 180 -2.07 -17.72 31.04
N VAL A 181 -3.14 -18.41 30.70
CA VAL A 181 -3.17 -19.33 29.55
C VAL A 181 -4.06 -18.71 28.48
N THR A 182 -3.58 -18.65 27.24
CA THR A 182 -4.33 -18.11 26.11
C THR A 182 -4.37 -19.13 24.99
N TRP A 183 -5.55 -19.37 24.43
CA TRP A 183 -5.72 -20.29 23.30
C TRP A 183 -6.63 -19.70 22.23
N GLU A 184 -6.45 -20.19 21.01
CA GLU A 184 -7.35 -19.89 19.90
C GLU A 184 -8.65 -20.69 20.06
N ALA A 185 -9.75 -19.98 20.33
CA ALA A 185 -11.09 -20.52 20.53
C ALA A 185 -12.08 -19.96 19.50
N GLY A 186 -13.10 -20.76 19.19
CA GLY A 186 -14.21 -20.36 18.33
C GLY A 186 -13.98 -20.52 16.82
N PRO A 187 -14.97 -20.09 16.01
CA PRO A 187 -14.91 -20.20 14.56
C PRO A 187 -13.90 -19.23 13.95
N LEU A 188 -13.43 -19.55 12.74
CA LEU A 188 -12.61 -18.62 11.95
C LEU A 188 -13.41 -17.34 11.67
N ARG A 189 -12.82 -16.18 11.98
CA ARG A 189 -13.38 -14.87 11.68
C ARG A 189 -12.41 -14.07 10.83
N PRO A 190 -12.91 -13.12 9.99
CA PRO A 190 -12.04 -12.17 9.30
C PRO A 190 -11.11 -11.49 10.31
N SER A 191 -9.81 -11.43 10.00
CA SER A 191 -8.86 -10.73 10.86
C SER A 191 -9.23 -9.24 10.94
N ARG A 192 -8.87 -8.57 12.04
CA ARG A 192 -9.05 -7.10 12.14
C ARG A 192 -8.31 -6.38 11.02
N THR A 193 -7.15 -6.90 10.63
CA THR A 193 -6.37 -6.40 9.51
C THR A 193 -7.13 -6.49 8.21
N LEU A 194 -7.79 -7.61 7.90
CA LEU A 194 -8.57 -7.77 6.66
C LEU A 194 -9.71 -6.77 6.59
N LEU A 195 -10.44 -6.57 7.69
CA LEU A 195 -11.53 -5.60 7.76
C LEU A 195 -11.03 -4.16 7.53
N LEU A 196 -9.94 -3.78 8.22
CA LEU A 196 -9.33 -2.46 8.07
C LEU A 196 -8.76 -2.25 6.66
N VAL A 197 -8.11 -3.26 6.09
CA VAL A 197 -7.61 -3.22 4.70
C VAL A 197 -8.76 -3.04 3.73
N GLY A 198 -9.86 -3.76 3.91
CA GLY A 198 -11.07 -3.59 3.08
C GLY A 198 -11.62 -2.17 3.14
N GLU A 199 -11.78 -1.61 4.33
CA GLU A 199 -12.21 -0.22 4.53
C GLU A 199 -11.27 0.76 3.81
N LYS A 200 -9.96 0.58 3.96
CA LYS A 200 -8.95 1.49 3.38
C LYS A 200 -8.82 1.35 1.87
N ILE A 201 -9.08 0.17 1.32
CA ILE A 201 -9.22 -0.04 -0.13
C ILE A 201 -10.42 0.73 -0.67
N ILE A 202 -11.57 0.66 0.02
CA ILE A 202 -12.76 1.42 -0.38
C ILE A 202 -12.43 2.92 -0.38
N GLU A 203 -11.83 3.41 0.71
CA GLU A 203 -11.36 4.80 0.81
C GLU A 203 -10.45 5.19 -0.36
N THR A 204 -9.50 4.33 -0.74
CA THR A 204 -8.56 4.52 -1.85
C THR A 204 -9.28 4.67 -3.20
N VAL A 205 -10.26 3.80 -3.47
CA VAL A 205 -11.05 3.84 -4.70
C VAL A 205 -11.90 5.11 -4.78
N PHE A 206 -12.53 5.51 -3.67
CA PHE A 206 -13.32 6.74 -3.61
C PHE A 206 -12.44 8.00 -3.70
N LEU A 207 -11.24 7.98 -3.13
CA LEU A 207 -10.28 9.09 -3.22
C LEU A 207 -9.88 9.35 -4.67
N ALA A 208 -9.58 8.28 -5.42
CA ALA A 208 -9.33 8.34 -6.85
C ALA A 208 -10.58 8.78 -7.65
N LEU A 209 -11.77 8.28 -7.31
CA LEU A 209 -13.02 8.67 -7.96
C LEU A 209 -13.32 10.16 -7.78
N MET A 210 -13.21 10.67 -6.56
CA MET A 210 -13.45 12.08 -6.22
C MET A 210 -12.42 12.98 -6.92
N GLY A 211 -11.13 12.62 -6.87
CA GLY A 211 -10.07 13.36 -7.55
C GLY A 211 -10.31 13.42 -9.07
N THR A 212 -10.70 12.30 -9.67
CA THR A 212 -11.01 12.24 -11.11
C THR A 212 -12.27 13.05 -11.45
N THR A 213 -13.32 12.96 -10.65
CA THR A 213 -14.58 13.69 -10.87
C THR A 213 -14.35 15.20 -10.86
N ILE A 214 -13.66 15.71 -9.82
CA ILE A 214 -13.29 17.12 -9.73
C ILE A 214 -12.44 17.51 -10.95
N ALA A 215 -11.52 16.63 -11.34
CA ALA A 215 -10.67 16.89 -12.49
C ALA A 215 -11.43 17.00 -13.80
N ILE A 216 -12.44 16.16 -14.04
CA ILE A 216 -13.27 16.23 -15.27
C ILE A 216 -13.98 17.59 -15.35
N VAL A 217 -14.59 18.04 -14.24
CA VAL A 217 -15.35 19.30 -14.19
C VAL A 217 -14.48 20.49 -14.60
N ALA A 218 -13.21 20.51 -14.20
CA ALA A 218 -12.28 21.57 -14.60
C ALA A 218 -11.57 21.29 -15.94
N ALA A 219 -11.26 20.02 -16.25
CA ALA A 219 -10.53 19.64 -17.47
C ALA A 219 -11.36 19.86 -18.73
N VAL A 220 -12.67 19.60 -18.70
CA VAL A 220 -13.56 19.79 -19.86
C VAL A 220 -13.53 21.24 -20.35
N PRO A 221 -13.85 22.27 -19.55
CA PRO A 221 -13.78 23.67 -20.02
C PRO A 221 -12.35 24.09 -20.40
N LEU A 222 -11.34 23.70 -19.61
CA LEU A 222 -9.94 24.02 -19.93
C LEU A 222 -9.47 23.35 -21.23
N SER A 223 -10.03 22.20 -21.60
CA SER A 223 -9.66 21.51 -22.84
C SER A 223 -10.08 22.29 -24.09
N PHE A 224 -11.22 22.98 -24.06
CA PHE A 224 -11.64 23.86 -25.15
C PHE A 224 -10.71 25.06 -25.30
N LEU A 225 -10.16 25.60 -24.20
CA LEU A 225 -9.16 26.67 -24.21
C LEU A 225 -7.78 26.19 -24.68
N GLY A 226 -7.49 24.90 -24.44
CA GLY A 226 -6.25 24.25 -24.84
C GLY A 226 -6.25 23.70 -26.26
N ALA A 227 -7.34 23.88 -27.03
CA ALA A 227 -7.51 23.35 -28.38
C ALA A 227 -7.26 24.44 -29.44
N LYS A 228 -6.23 24.26 -30.25
CA LYS A 228 -5.74 25.23 -31.24
C LYS A 228 -6.80 25.60 -32.28
N ASN A 229 -7.57 24.64 -32.77
CA ASN A 229 -8.63 24.84 -33.77
C ASN A 229 -9.77 25.75 -33.26
N LEU A 230 -9.98 25.82 -31.95
CA LEU A 230 -11.03 26.65 -31.34
C LEU A 230 -10.49 27.99 -30.84
N THR A 231 -9.38 27.99 -30.08
CA THR A 231 -8.92 29.16 -29.33
C THR A 231 -7.93 30.03 -30.09
N ALA A 232 -7.06 29.45 -30.93
CA ALA A 232 -5.94 30.18 -31.55
C ALA A 232 -6.33 30.94 -32.84
N LYS A 233 -7.54 31.51 -32.87
CA LYS A 233 -8.06 32.26 -34.03
C LYS A 233 -7.65 33.74 -34.03
N ASN A 234 -7.46 34.32 -32.84
CA ASN A 234 -7.13 35.74 -32.64
C ASN A 234 -5.90 35.86 -31.72
N PRO A 235 -5.16 36.99 -31.72
CA PRO A 235 -3.95 37.15 -30.90
C PRO A 235 -4.17 36.88 -29.41
N VAL A 236 -5.29 37.36 -28.85
CA VAL A 236 -5.68 37.10 -27.45
C VAL A 236 -5.92 35.61 -27.21
N GLY A 237 -6.63 34.94 -28.12
CA GLY A 237 -6.90 33.50 -28.02
C GLY A 237 -5.65 32.64 -28.17
N THR A 238 -4.70 33.05 -29.01
CA THR A 238 -3.38 32.42 -29.12
C THR A 238 -2.60 32.49 -27.81
N THR A 239 -2.64 33.63 -27.12
CA THR A 239 -2.02 33.76 -25.78
C THR A 239 -2.69 32.82 -24.77
N VAL A 240 -4.03 32.78 -24.72
CA VAL A 240 -4.78 31.86 -23.84
C VAL A 240 -4.39 30.41 -24.12
N TYR A 241 -4.35 30.01 -25.39
CA TYR A 241 -3.93 28.67 -25.80
C TYR A 241 -2.54 28.32 -25.25
N TYR A 242 -1.54 29.19 -25.44
CA TYR A 242 -0.19 28.93 -24.96
C TYR A 242 -0.10 28.90 -23.42
N LEU A 243 -0.83 29.76 -22.72
CA LEU A 243 -0.89 29.76 -21.26
C LEU A 243 -1.51 28.46 -20.74
N THR A 244 -2.64 28.03 -21.30
CA THR A 244 -3.31 26.77 -20.94
C THR A 244 -2.43 25.56 -21.23
N ARG A 245 -1.74 25.53 -22.39
CA ARG A 245 -0.80 24.44 -22.72
C ARG A 245 0.39 24.39 -21.78
N THR A 246 0.94 25.56 -21.45
CA THR A 246 2.05 25.68 -20.51
C THR A 246 1.62 25.19 -19.13
N PHE A 247 0.45 25.62 -18.65
CA PHE A 247 -0.13 25.12 -17.39
C PHE A 247 -0.24 23.59 -17.37
N PHE A 248 -0.80 22.98 -18.41
CA PHE A 248 -0.90 21.52 -18.49
C PHE A 248 0.46 20.83 -18.47
N ASN A 249 1.44 21.34 -19.21
CA ASN A 249 2.78 20.75 -19.29
C ASN A 249 3.55 20.90 -17.96
N VAL A 250 3.43 22.05 -17.30
CA VAL A 250 4.11 22.31 -16.02
C VAL A 250 3.50 21.45 -14.92
N MET A 251 2.16 21.43 -14.78
CA MET A 251 1.51 20.62 -13.75
C MET A 251 1.71 19.12 -13.94
N ARG A 252 1.83 18.64 -15.18
CA ARG A 252 2.16 17.23 -15.47
C ARG A 252 3.60 16.87 -15.16
N SER A 253 4.52 17.84 -15.15
CA SER A 253 5.92 17.62 -14.78
C SER A 253 6.11 17.44 -13.27
N ILE A 254 5.12 17.83 -12.46
CA ILE A 254 5.15 17.66 -11.01
C ILE A 254 4.50 16.32 -10.64
N GLU A 255 5.27 15.47 -9.96
CA GLU A 255 4.78 14.19 -9.47
C GLU A 255 3.63 14.38 -8.46
N PRO A 256 2.52 13.60 -8.57
CA PRO A 256 1.41 13.66 -7.62
C PRO A 256 1.81 13.52 -6.15
N LEU A 257 2.88 12.76 -5.87
CA LEU A 257 3.43 12.62 -4.53
C LEU A 257 3.85 13.97 -3.93
N ILE A 258 4.51 14.82 -4.71
CA ILE A 258 4.97 16.14 -4.28
C ILE A 258 3.76 17.03 -4.00
N LEU A 259 2.75 17.00 -4.88
CA LEU A 259 1.49 17.72 -4.66
C LEU A 259 0.80 17.25 -3.39
N ALA A 260 0.78 15.95 -3.12
CA ALA A 260 0.21 15.40 -1.89
C ALA A 260 0.92 15.90 -0.64
N ILE A 261 2.25 16.02 -0.65
CA ILE A 261 3.01 16.63 0.46
C ILE A 261 2.59 18.09 0.65
N VAL A 262 2.54 18.88 -0.42
CA VAL A 262 2.15 20.30 -0.36
C VAL A 262 0.73 20.46 0.19
N PHE A 263 -0.23 19.69 -0.33
CA PHE A 263 -1.61 19.73 0.16
C PHE A 263 -1.74 19.21 1.58
N THR A 264 -0.96 18.21 1.98
CA THR A 264 -0.94 17.71 3.36
C THR A 264 -0.49 18.79 4.34
N VAL A 265 0.53 19.57 3.98
CA VAL A 265 0.96 20.72 4.78
C VAL A 265 -0.10 21.83 4.80
N TRP A 266 -0.84 22.01 3.71
CA TRP A 266 -1.84 23.07 3.59
C TRP A 266 -3.17 22.75 4.31
N VAL A 267 -3.79 21.61 4.03
CA VAL A 267 -5.13 21.24 4.55
C VAL A 267 -5.08 20.21 5.68
N GLY A 268 -3.89 19.71 6.03
CA GLY A 268 -3.67 18.69 7.03
C GLY A 268 -3.58 17.27 6.46
N LEU A 269 -3.18 16.34 7.33
CA LEU A 269 -3.09 14.91 7.03
C LEU A 269 -4.47 14.32 6.75
N GLY A 270 -4.57 13.49 5.72
CA GLY A 270 -5.75 12.68 5.45
C GLY A 270 -6.18 12.63 3.99
N PRO A 271 -7.33 11.98 3.71
CA PRO A 271 -7.81 11.71 2.36
C PRO A 271 -8.04 12.97 1.53
N PHE A 272 -8.44 14.06 2.17
CA PHE A 272 -8.75 15.32 1.48
C PHE A 272 -7.52 15.90 0.76
N ALA A 273 -6.34 15.87 1.38
CA ALA A 273 -5.09 16.28 0.74
C ALA A 273 -4.78 15.40 -0.49
N GLY A 274 -5.01 14.10 -0.37
CA GLY A 274 -4.86 13.15 -1.48
C GLY A 274 -5.81 13.45 -2.65
N VAL A 275 -7.09 13.75 -2.36
CA VAL A 275 -8.08 14.13 -3.40
C VAL A 275 -7.62 15.38 -4.15
N LEU A 276 -7.16 16.41 -3.44
CA LEU A 276 -6.68 17.65 -4.07
C LEU A 276 -5.45 17.41 -4.96
N ALA A 277 -4.49 16.62 -4.48
CA ALA A 277 -3.30 16.26 -5.23
C ALA A 277 -3.65 15.51 -6.52
N LEU A 278 -4.50 14.47 -6.42
CA LEU A 278 -4.96 13.70 -7.56
C LEU A 278 -5.79 14.56 -8.52
N ALA A 279 -6.68 15.42 -8.00
CA ALA A 279 -7.51 16.29 -8.80
C ALA A 279 -6.65 17.25 -9.63
N LEU A 280 -5.75 18.01 -9.00
CA LEU A 280 -4.93 19.00 -9.70
C LEU A 280 -4.07 18.36 -10.80
N HIS A 281 -3.40 17.25 -10.49
CA HIS A 281 -2.60 16.53 -11.48
C HIS A 281 -3.48 15.96 -12.61
N SER A 282 -4.67 15.44 -12.28
CA SER A 282 -5.61 14.89 -13.25
C SER A 282 -6.23 15.96 -14.15
N VAL A 283 -6.46 17.18 -13.65
CA VAL A 283 -6.95 18.31 -14.46
C VAL A 283 -5.99 18.58 -15.61
N ALA A 284 -4.70 18.69 -15.31
CA ALA A 284 -3.69 18.96 -16.32
C ALA A 284 -3.56 17.82 -17.34
N ALA A 285 -3.65 16.58 -16.86
CA ALA A 285 -3.49 15.42 -17.71
C ALA A 285 -4.70 15.16 -18.61
N LEU A 286 -5.92 15.19 -18.07
CA LEU A 286 -7.16 15.08 -18.85
C LEU A 286 -7.36 16.30 -19.75
N GLY A 287 -7.10 17.50 -19.25
CA GLY A 287 -7.21 18.73 -20.04
C GLY A 287 -6.35 18.68 -21.30
N LYS A 288 -5.11 18.19 -21.19
CA LYS A 288 -4.23 17.95 -22.36
C LYS A 288 -4.85 16.92 -23.32
N LEU A 289 -5.21 15.74 -22.84
CA LEU A 289 -5.73 14.67 -23.70
C LEU A 289 -7.04 15.07 -24.39
N TYR A 290 -7.96 15.70 -23.66
CA TYR A 290 -9.22 16.20 -24.20
C TYR A 290 -9.02 17.24 -25.28
N SER A 291 -8.11 18.19 -25.06
CA SER A 291 -7.84 19.22 -26.07
C SER A 291 -7.17 18.68 -27.34
N GLU A 292 -6.29 17.67 -27.22
CA GLU A 292 -5.70 17.00 -28.38
C GLU A 292 -6.78 16.26 -29.16
N GLN A 293 -7.73 15.64 -28.47
CA GLN A 293 -8.87 15.00 -29.11
C GLN A 293 -9.77 16.03 -29.82
N ILE A 294 -10.01 17.19 -29.21
CA ILE A 294 -10.77 18.28 -29.85
C ILE A 294 -10.02 18.79 -31.10
N GLU A 295 -8.69 18.87 -31.07
CA GLU A 295 -7.88 19.24 -32.24
C GLU A 295 -7.94 18.19 -33.36
N SER A 296 -8.16 16.92 -33.00
CA SER A 296 -8.21 15.79 -33.94
C SER A 296 -9.58 15.57 -34.60
N ILE A 297 -10.58 16.40 -34.30
CA ILE A 297 -11.92 16.28 -34.91
C ILE A 297 -11.83 16.39 -36.43
N GLU A 298 -12.42 15.43 -37.15
CA GLU A 298 -12.43 15.41 -38.60
C GLU A 298 -13.45 16.43 -39.15
N PRO A 299 -13.07 17.27 -40.13
CA PRO A 299 -13.97 18.27 -40.70
C PRO A 299 -15.04 17.64 -41.63
N GLY A 300 -14.78 16.46 -42.20
CA GLY A 300 -15.69 15.81 -43.15
C GLY A 300 -17.12 15.62 -42.63
N PRO A 301 -17.32 14.97 -41.46
CA PRO A 301 -18.65 14.84 -40.85
C PRO A 301 -19.33 16.18 -40.54
N ILE A 302 -18.55 17.22 -40.20
CA ILE A 302 -19.05 18.58 -39.92
C ILE A 302 -19.59 19.21 -41.20
N GLU A 303 -18.82 19.17 -42.28
CA GLU A 303 -19.20 19.70 -43.59
C GLU A 303 -20.41 18.96 -44.18
N ALA A 304 -20.45 17.64 -44.05
CA ALA A 304 -21.56 16.81 -44.54
C ALA A 304 -22.89 17.17 -43.86
N ILE A 305 -22.91 17.31 -42.52
CA ILE A 305 -24.12 17.68 -41.79
C ILE A 305 -24.48 19.15 -42.03
N ALA A 306 -23.50 20.06 -42.11
CA ALA A 306 -23.77 21.46 -42.43
C ALA A 306 -24.40 21.62 -43.82
N ALA A 307 -23.99 20.81 -44.80
CA ALA A 307 -24.52 20.83 -46.16
C ALA A 307 -26.00 20.42 -46.26
N THR A 308 -26.57 19.72 -45.26
CA THR A 308 -28.00 19.40 -45.22
C THR A 308 -28.87 20.58 -44.75
N GLY A 309 -28.29 21.76 -44.51
CA GLY A 309 -28.99 22.90 -43.92
C GLY A 309 -29.15 22.81 -42.39
N ALA A 310 -28.39 21.95 -41.73
CA ALA A 310 -28.43 21.80 -40.28
C ALA A 310 -27.93 23.06 -39.57
N SER A 311 -28.63 23.46 -38.50
CA SER A 311 -28.20 24.53 -37.59
C SER A 311 -26.88 24.19 -36.88
N ALA A 312 -26.16 25.20 -36.39
CA ALA A 312 -24.90 25.01 -35.67
C ALA A 312 -25.02 24.04 -34.47
N LEU A 313 -26.15 24.07 -33.74
CA LEU A 313 -26.39 23.15 -32.64
C LEU A 313 -26.55 21.70 -33.11
N GLN A 314 -27.21 21.49 -34.25
CA GLN A 314 -27.34 20.17 -34.86
C GLN A 314 -25.98 19.65 -35.36
N VAL A 315 -25.15 20.52 -35.96
CA VAL A 315 -23.78 20.17 -36.36
C VAL A 315 -22.95 19.75 -35.13
N VAL A 316 -22.99 20.51 -34.03
CA VAL A 316 -22.27 20.12 -32.81
C VAL A 316 -22.78 18.78 -32.27
N ARG A 317 -24.10 18.60 -32.17
CA ARG A 317 -24.70 17.39 -31.60
C ARG A 317 -24.45 16.14 -32.44
N TYR A 318 -24.49 16.24 -33.77
CA TYR A 318 -24.46 15.08 -34.66
C TYR A 318 -23.11 14.88 -35.37
N ALA A 319 -22.27 15.90 -35.50
CA ALA A 319 -20.94 15.78 -36.09
C ALA A 319 -19.84 15.74 -35.04
N VAL A 320 -19.87 16.63 -34.04
CA VAL A 320 -18.77 16.83 -33.09
C VAL A 320 -18.87 15.90 -31.88
N VAL A 321 -20.01 15.92 -31.18
CA VAL A 321 -20.21 15.13 -29.95
C VAL A 321 -19.90 13.64 -30.14
N PRO A 322 -20.32 12.97 -31.23
CA PRO A 322 -20.00 11.56 -31.45
C PRO A 322 -18.50 11.26 -31.60
N GLN A 323 -17.71 12.22 -32.09
CA GLN A 323 -16.25 12.08 -32.26
C GLN A 323 -15.47 12.32 -30.96
N VAL A 324 -16.04 13.08 -30.03
CA VAL A 324 -15.32 13.56 -28.83
C VAL A 324 -15.67 12.73 -27.59
N ILE A 325 -16.93 12.33 -27.42
CA ILE A 325 -17.41 11.67 -26.20
C ILE A 325 -16.77 10.29 -25.96
N PRO A 326 -16.70 9.36 -26.93
CA PRO A 326 -16.12 8.04 -26.66
C PRO A 326 -14.65 8.10 -26.21
N PRO A 327 -13.76 8.88 -26.86
CA PRO A 327 -12.40 9.08 -26.37
C PRO A 327 -12.33 9.78 -25.01
N PHE A 328 -13.19 10.76 -24.73
CA PHE A 328 -13.23 11.42 -23.42
C PHE A 328 -13.55 10.42 -22.30
N ILE A 329 -14.54 9.55 -22.52
CA ILE A 329 -14.88 8.49 -21.57
C ILE A 329 -13.71 7.53 -21.40
N ALA A 330 -13.06 7.11 -22.49
CA ALA A 330 -11.91 6.20 -22.43
C ALA A 330 -10.74 6.80 -21.62
N PHE A 331 -10.40 8.07 -21.86
CA PHE A 331 -9.36 8.78 -21.10
C PHE A 331 -9.75 8.97 -19.63
N THR A 332 -11.03 9.23 -19.34
CA THR A 332 -11.54 9.35 -17.97
C THR A 332 -11.37 8.04 -17.20
N ILE A 333 -11.82 6.93 -17.78
CA ILE A 333 -11.75 5.61 -17.14
C ILE A 333 -10.29 5.22 -16.90
N TYR A 334 -9.43 5.41 -17.90
CA TYR A 334 -8.01 5.17 -17.76
C TYR A 334 -7.36 6.05 -16.68
N ARG A 335 -7.78 7.32 -16.57
CA ARG A 335 -7.31 8.22 -15.52
C ARG A 335 -7.75 7.77 -14.14
N TRP A 336 -9.00 7.33 -14.00
CA TRP A 336 -9.52 6.83 -12.73
C TRP A 336 -8.73 5.60 -12.24
N ASP A 337 -8.52 4.61 -13.11
CA ASP A 337 -7.70 3.43 -12.80
C ASP A 337 -6.26 3.81 -12.42
N THR A 338 -5.63 4.71 -13.19
CA THR A 338 -4.30 5.23 -12.86
C THR A 338 -4.28 5.97 -11.51
N ASN A 339 -5.33 6.75 -11.21
CA ASN A 339 -5.45 7.47 -9.94
C ASN A 339 -5.60 6.52 -8.74
N VAL A 340 -6.27 5.36 -8.90
CA VAL A 340 -6.31 4.34 -7.85
C VAL A 340 -4.91 3.80 -7.58
N ARG A 341 -4.11 3.50 -8.61
CA ARG A 341 -2.70 3.13 -8.42
C ARG A 341 -1.87 4.23 -7.77
N MET A 342 -2.00 5.48 -8.22
CA MET A 342 -1.21 6.59 -7.65
C MET A 342 -1.58 6.88 -6.19
N SER A 343 -2.84 6.67 -5.81
CA SER A 343 -3.31 6.89 -4.43
C SER A 343 -2.62 5.97 -3.41
N THR A 344 -2.14 4.78 -3.81
CA THR A 344 -1.37 3.92 -2.91
C THR A 344 -0.02 4.52 -2.54
N VAL A 345 0.62 5.26 -3.47
CA VAL A 345 1.90 5.94 -3.20
C VAL A 345 1.67 7.24 -2.44
N ILE A 346 0.63 7.99 -2.79
CA ILE A 346 0.22 9.22 -2.09
C ILE A 346 -0.13 8.94 -0.61
N GLY A 347 -0.67 7.76 -0.30
CA GLY A 347 -0.93 7.37 1.10
C GLY A 347 0.34 7.35 1.98
N PHE A 348 1.53 7.12 1.41
CA PHE A 348 2.79 7.09 2.16
C PHE A 348 3.17 8.47 2.72
N VAL A 349 2.72 9.54 2.07
CA VAL A 349 3.01 10.92 2.47
C VAL A 349 1.84 11.58 3.20
N GLY A 350 0.87 10.78 3.65
CA GLY A 350 -0.25 11.27 4.45
C GLY A 350 -1.51 11.60 3.66
N GLY A 351 -1.58 11.25 2.37
CA GLY A 351 -2.77 11.43 1.55
C GLY A 351 -3.90 10.41 1.78
N GLY A 352 -3.83 9.61 2.85
CA GLY A 352 -4.87 8.66 3.26
C GLY A 352 -4.87 7.32 2.50
N GLY A 353 -5.98 6.58 2.62
CA GLY A 353 -6.19 5.30 1.93
C GLY A 353 -5.30 4.16 2.41
N ILE A 354 -5.19 3.13 1.57
CA ILE A 354 -4.46 1.89 1.86
C ILE A 354 -2.95 2.11 1.98
N GLY A 355 -2.41 3.07 1.23
CA GLY A 355 -0.99 3.42 1.27
C GLY A 355 -0.51 3.84 2.66
N PHE A 356 -1.37 4.57 3.39
CA PHE A 356 -1.05 5.02 4.74
C PHE A 356 -0.89 3.86 5.73
N ILE A 357 -1.85 2.92 5.72
CA ILE A 357 -1.81 1.73 6.59
C ILE A 357 -0.70 0.77 6.16
N LEU A 358 -0.45 0.63 4.85
CA LEU A 358 0.67 -0.17 4.36
C LEU A 358 2.01 0.36 4.88
N GLN A 359 2.24 1.68 4.78
CA GLN A 359 3.43 2.32 5.30
C GLN A 359 3.55 2.14 6.83
N GLN A 360 2.43 2.23 7.56
CA GLN A 360 2.41 1.97 8.99
C GLN A 360 2.82 0.52 9.33
N TYR A 361 2.29 -0.48 8.63
CA TYR A 361 2.66 -1.88 8.85
C TYR A 361 4.13 -2.15 8.55
N ILE A 362 4.68 -1.55 7.49
CA ILE A 362 6.10 -1.66 7.16
C ILE A 362 6.96 -1.05 8.28
N ASN A 363 6.61 0.15 8.75
CA ASN A 363 7.34 0.83 9.84
C ASN A 363 7.27 0.08 11.18
N LEU A 364 6.16 -0.61 11.45
CA LEU A 364 5.97 -1.44 12.64
C LEU A 364 6.53 -2.86 12.50
N LEU A 365 7.20 -3.19 11.38
CA LEU A 365 7.72 -4.52 11.08
C LEU A 365 6.62 -5.61 11.08
N GLN A 366 5.38 -5.22 10.78
CA GLN A 366 4.17 -6.04 10.75
C GLN A 366 3.94 -6.64 9.35
N TYR A 367 4.85 -7.51 8.91
CA TYR A 367 4.90 -7.97 7.52
C TYR A 367 3.72 -8.82 7.08
N ARG A 368 3.13 -9.61 7.98
CA ARG A 368 1.90 -10.37 7.66
C ARG A 368 0.71 -9.46 7.39
N GLN A 369 0.63 -8.33 8.09
CA GLN A 369 -0.42 -7.33 7.87
C GLN A 369 -0.14 -6.50 6.62
N ALA A 370 1.12 -6.12 6.39
CA ALA A 370 1.55 -5.49 5.14
C ALA A 370 1.25 -6.38 3.93
N ALA A 371 1.46 -7.70 4.05
CA ALA A 371 1.15 -8.67 3.01
C ALA A 371 -0.34 -8.67 2.64
N THR A 372 -1.23 -8.62 3.63
CA THR A 372 -2.68 -8.49 3.39
C THR A 372 -2.99 -7.23 2.59
N ALA A 373 -2.38 -6.09 2.93
CA ALA A 373 -2.57 -4.84 2.19
C ALA A 373 -2.02 -4.92 0.76
N VAL A 374 -0.83 -5.48 0.54
CA VAL A 374 -0.22 -5.64 -0.79
C VAL A 374 -1.08 -6.53 -1.69
N TRP A 375 -1.53 -7.69 -1.19
CA TRP A 375 -2.41 -8.58 -1.95
C TRP A 375 -3.76 -7.94 -2.25
N ALA A 376 -4.33 -7.18 -1.30
CA ALA A 376 -5.57 -6.45 -1.53
C ALA A 376 -5.41 -5.37 -2.61
N ILE A 377 -4.31 -4.61 -2.59
CA ILE A 377 -3.99 -3.63 -3.66
C ILE A 377 -3.90 -4.33 -5.01
N ALA A 378 -3.12 -5.42 -5.10
CA ALA A 378 -2.94 -6.16 -6.36
C ALA A 378 -4.28 -6.66 -6.91
N LEU A 379 -5.13 -7.24 -6.05
CA LEU A 379 -6.44 -7.76 -6.44
C LEU A 379 -7.39 -6.66 -6.92
N VAL A 380 -7.44 -5.53 -6.20
CA VAL A 380 -8.31 -4.40 -6.54
C VAL A 380 -7.86 -3.73 -7.83
N VAL A 381 -6.56 -3.52 -7.99
CA VAL A 381 -5.98 -2.94 -9.20
C VAL A 381 -6.23 -3.85 -10.41
N ALA A 382 -6.02 -5.16 -10.27
CA ALA A 382 -6.32 -6.11 -11.34
C ALA A 382 -7.81 -6.15 -11.70
N ALA A 383 -8.70 -6.10 -10.69
CA ALA A 383 -10.14 -6.03 -10.90
C ALA A 383 -10.55 -4.74 -11.62
N LEU A 384 -9.99 -3.60 -11.24
CA LEU A 384 -10.26 -2.31 -11.88
C LEU A 384 -9.74 -2.22 -13.30
N ASP A 385 -8.56 -2.76 -13.58
CA ASP A 385 -8.01 -2.80 -14.93
C ASP A 385 -8.88 -3.67 -15.85
N TYR A 386 -9.30 -4.84 -15.35
CA TYR A 386 -10.24 -5.71 -16.07
C TYR A 386 -11.59 -5.01 -16.33
N LEU A 387 -12.19 -4.39 -15.29
CA LEU A 387 -13.45 -3.64 -15.45
C LEU A 387 -13.29 -2.48 -16.44
N SER A 388 -12.17 -1.77 -16.39
CA SER A 388 -11.86 -0.65 -17.28
C SER A 388 -11.72 -1.11 -18.74
N ALA A 389 -11.11 -2.27 -18.97
CA ALA A 389 -11.00 -2.87 -20.31
C ALA A 389 -12.39 -3.23 -20.87
N VAL A 390 -13.22 -3.92 -20.09
CA VAL A 390 -14.58 -4.33 -20.50
C VAL A 390 -15.47 -3.13 -20.81
N VAL A 391 -15.43 -2.08 -19.98
CA VAL A 391 -16.23 -0.86 -20.24
C VAL A 391 -15.74 -0.14 -21.48
N ARG A 392 -14.42 -0.06 -21.70
CA ARG A 392 -13.85 0.57 -22.90
C ARG A 392 -14.25 -0.14 -24.18
N GLU A 393 -14.21 -1.47 -24.22
CA GLU A 393 -14.63 -2.28 -25.38
C GLU A 393 -16.11 -2.08 -25.75
N ARG A 394 -16.97 -1.74 -24.77
CA ARG A 394 -18.39 -1.54 -25.01
C ARG A 394 -18.75 -0.11 -25.44
N VAL A 395 -17.94 0.87 -25.06
CA VAL A 395 -18.21 2.30 -25.26
C VAL A 395 -17.47 2.88 -26.47
N VAL A 396 -16.28 2.37 -26.77
CA VAL A 396 -15.44 2.73 -27.93
C VAL A 396 -15.54 1.61 -28.94
#